data_AF-A0A9D2C5V9-F1
#
_entry.id   AF-A0A9D2C5V9-F1
#
_cell.length_a   1.000
_cell.length_b   1.000
_cell.length_c   1.000
_cell.angle_alpha   90.00
_cell.angle_beta   90.00
_cell.angle_gamma   90.00
#
_symmetry.space_group_name_H-M   'P 1'
#
loop_
_entity.id
_entity.type
_entity.pdbx_description
1 polymer ?
#
loop_
_entity_poly.entity_id
_entity_poly.type
_entity_poly.pdbx_seq_one_letter_code
_entity_poly.pdbx_strand_id
1 'polypeptide(L)' 'MGSIYTEAQKEATKKYLSSLKNLSIRVKPEEADRLKNEANRRNMSLRSFILLAVNEKIEREAKK' A
#
# COMPACT_ATOMS: atom_id res chain seq x y z
N MET A 1 -23.57 -2.41 12.43
CA MET A 1 -23.21 -3.65 13.16
C MET A 1 -21.69 -3.76 13.15
N GLY A 2 -21.02 -3.28 14.19
CA GLY A 2 -19.57 -3.32 14.29
C GLY A 2 -19.13 -4.68 14.84
N SER A 3 -18.41 -5.45 14.05
CA SER A 3 -17.82 -6.73 14.48
C SER A 3 -16.89 -6.48 15.67
N ILE A 4 -17.27 -6.96 16.85
CA ILE A 4 -16.40 -7.02 18.03
C ILE A 4 -15.35 -8.09 17.70
N TYR A 5 -14.18 -7.65 17.21
CA TYR A 5 -13.06 -8.57 16.97
C TYR A 5 -12.68 -9.25 18.29
N THR A 6 -12.51 -10.56 18.23
CA THR A 6 -12.02 -11.34 19.38
C THR A 6 -10.60 -10.91 19.75
N GLU A 7 -10.21 -11.07 21.01
CA GLU A 7 -8.85 -10.73 21.47
C GLU A 7 -7.77 -11.47 20.65
N ALA A 8 -8.02 -12.73 20.28
CA ALA A 8 -7.15 -13.51 19.41
C ALA A 8 -6.96 -12.88 18.01
N GLN A 9 -8.03 -12.33 17.41
CA GLN A 9 -7.94 -11.64 16.12
C GLN A 9 -7.15 -10.33 16.21
N LYS A 10 -7.29 -9.61 17.33
CA LYS A 10 -6.51 -8.38 17.59
C LYS A 10 -5.02 -8.70 17.73
N GLU A 11 -4.66 -9.73 18.49
CA GLU A 11 -3.26 -10.14 18.67
C GLU A 11 -2.63 -10.63 17.36
N ALA A 12 -3.35 -11.44 16.57
CA ALA A 12 -2.90 -11.88 15.26
C ALA A 12 -2.64 -10.70 14.32
N THR A 13 -3.55 -9.72 14.30
CA THR A 13 -3.42 -8.49 13.50
C THR A 13 -2.20 -7.69 13.97
N LYS A 14 -2.03 -7.50 15.29
CA LYS A 14 -0.88 -6.78 15.85
C LYS A 14 0.45 -7.46 15.51
N LYS A 15 0.52 -8.79 15.60
CA LYS A 15 1.71 -9.58 15.23
C LYS A 15 2.04 -9.41 13.75
N TYR A 16 1.04 -9.52 12.87
CA TYR A 16 1.23 -9.27 11.44
C TYR A 16 1.74 -7.85 11.16
N LEU A 17 1.09 -6.83 11.71
CA LEU A 17 1.49 -5.43 11.51
C LEU A 17 2.90 -5.13 12.05
N SER A 18 3.32 -5.79 13.14
CA SER A 18 4.67 -5.61 13.70
C SER A 18 5.79 -6.09 12.78
N SER A 19 5.50 -7.01 11.86
CA SER A 19 6.45 -7.48 10.85
C SER A 19 6.63 -6.51 9.68
N LEU A 20 5.74 -5.52 9.56
CA LEU A 20 5.72 -4.58 8.43
C LEU A 20 6.41 -3.27 8.77
N LYS A 21 6.94 -2.60 7.74
CA LYS A 21 7.46 -1.24 7.84
C LYS A 21 6.53 -0.27 7.12
N ASN A 22 6.35 0.91 7.71
CA ASN A 22 5.61 2.00 7.08
C ASN A 22 6.56 2.81 6.20
N LEU A 23 6.17 3.02 4.94
CA LEU A 23 6.81 3.97 4.04
C LEU A 23 5.85 5.13 3.82
N SER A 24 6.27 6.33 4.20
CA SER A 24 5.49 7.55 4.03
C SER A 24 6.26 8.56 3.19
N ILE A 25 5.60 9.13 2.19
CA ILE A 25 6.12 10.22 1.38
C ILE A 25 5.17 11.41 1.49
N ARG A 26 5.74 12.62 1.54
CA ARG A 26 4.95 13.85 1.47
C ARG A 26 4.72 14.19 0.01
N VAL A 27 3.45 14.31 -0.36
CA VAL A 27 3.00 14.74 -1.68
C VAL A 27 1.95 15.84 -1.50
N LYS A 28 1.71 16.62 -2.55
CA LYS A 28 0.60 17.57 -2.53
C LYS A 28 -0.75 16.82 -2.58
N PRO A 29 -1.84 17.39 -2.04
CA PRO A 29 -3.16 16.76 -2.05
C PRO A 29 -3.61 16.35 -3.46
N GLU A 30 -3.44 17.24 -4.45
CA GLU A 30 -3.82 16.98 -5.84
C GLU A 30 -3.07 15.79 -6.46
N GLU A 31 -1.83 15.55 -6.04
CA GLU A 31 -1.02 14.44 -6.51
C GLU A 31 -1.46 13.13 -5.85
N ALA A 32 -1.80 13.16 -4.56
CA ALA A 32 -2.35 12.00 -3.85
C ALA A 32 -3.67 11.54 -4.50
N ASP A 33 -4.55 12.47 -4.84
CA ASP A 33 -5.81 12.18 -5.53
C ASP A 33 -5.58 11.64 -6.94
N ARG A 34 -4.63 12.23 -7.69
CA ARG A 34 -4.24 11.74 -9.01
C ARG A 34 -3.79 10.28 -8.96
N LEU A 35 -2.88 9.95 -8.03
CA LEU A 35 -2.36 8.59 -7.86
C LEU A 35 -3.47 7.61 -7.45
N LYS A 36 -4.36 8.03 -6.53
CA LYS A 36 -5.49 7.20 -6.09
C LYS A 36 -6.47 6.90 -7.24
N ASN A 37 -6.80 7.90 -8.03
CA ASN A 37 -7.70 7.74 -9.18
C ASN A 37 -7.10 6.80 -10.24
N GLU A 38 -5.80 6.92 -10.50
CA GLU A 38 -5.12 6.04 -11.46
C GLU A 38 -5.06 4.58 -10.95
N ALA A 39 -4.80 4.36 -9.66
CA ALA A 39 -4.87 3.05 -9.05
C ALA A 39 -6.28 2.44 -9.15
N ASN A 40 -7.31 3.25 -8.88
CA ASN A 40 -8.71 2.82 -8.98
C ASN A 40 -9.11 2.44 -10.42
N ARG A 41 -8.69 3.20 -11.43
CA ARG A 41 -8.93 2.85 -12.85
C ARG A 41 -8.36 1.49 -13.24
N ARG A 42 -7.30 1.06 -12.55
CA ARG A 42 -6.63 -0.23 -12.75
C ARG A 42 -7.17 -1.34 -11.83
N ASN A 43 -8.23 -1.07 -11.05
CA ASN A 43 -8.76 -1.96 -10.02
C ASN A 43 -7.70 -2.39 -8.98
N MET A 44 -6.79 -1.48 -8.64
CA MET A 44 -5.70 -1.72 -7.68
C MET A 44 -5.81 -0.80 -6.47
N SER A 45 -5.31 -1.27 -5.32
CA SER A 45 -5.03 -0.37 -4.20
C SER A 45 -3.88 0.58 -4.54
N LEU A 46 -3.88 1.79 -3.98
CA LEU A 46 -2.78 2.74 -4.14
C LEU A 46 -1.43 2.14 -3.74
N ARG A 47 -1.41 1.33 -2.66
CA ARG A 47 -0.20 0.60 -2.22
C ARG A 47 0.31 -0.36 -3.30
N SER A 48 -0.58 -1.20 -3.86
CA SER A 48 -0.21 -2.16 -4.90
C SER A 48 0.30 -1.46 -6.15
N PHE A 49 -0.37 -0.36 -6.54
CA PHE A 49 0.02 0.45 -7.69
C PHE A 49 1.43 1.04 -7.52
N ILE A 50 1.73 1.65 -6.36
CA ILE A 50 3.05 2.23 -6.08
C ILE A 50 4.13 1.15 -6.08
N LEU A 51 3.89 0.02 -5.43
CA LEU A 51 4.88 -1.08 -5.38
C LEU A 51 5.16 -1.67 -6.75
N LEU A 52 4.13 -1.86 -7.58
CA LEU A 52 4.29 -2.32 -8.95
C LEU A 52 5.18 -1.37 -9.75
N ALA A 53 4.87 -0.07 -9.74
CA ALA A 53 5.63 0.94 -10.48
C ALA A 53 7.10 1.03 -10.03
N VAL A 54 7.36 0.89 -8.72
CA VAL A 54 8.72 0.87 -8.17
C VAL A 54 9.47 -0.39 -8.61
N ASN A 55 8.85 -1.56 -8.52
CA ASN A 55 9.46 -2.83 -8.93
C ASN A 55 9.76 -2.86 -10.43
N GLU A 56 8.82 -2.43 -11.27
CA GLU A 56 9.02 -2.31 -12.72
C GLU A 56 10.21 -1.41 -13.05
N LYS A 57 10.39 -0.30 -12.30
CA LYS A 57 11.54 0.59 -12.46
C LYS A 57 12.85 -0.09 -12.08
N ILE A 58 12.90 -0.77 -10.93
CA ILE A 58 14.07 -1.52 -10.45
C ILE A 58 14.46 -2.59 -11.47
N GLU A 59 13.50 -3.40 -11.93
CA GLU A 59 13.76 -4.47 -12.90
C GLU A 59 14.27 -3.96 -14.25
N ARG A 60 13.72 -2.83 -14.72
CA ARG A 60 14.18 -2.19 -15.96
C ARG A 60 15.61 -1.67 -15.84
N GLU A 61 15.98 -1.14 -14.67
CA GLU A 61 17.32 -0.60 -14.42
C GLU A 61 18.35 -1.70 -14.14
N ALA A 62 17.96 -2.80 -13.51
CA ALA A 62 18.83 -3.94 -13.25
C ALA A 62 19.22 -4.73 -14.52
N LYS A 63 18.44 -4.61 -15.60
CA LYS A 63 18.72 -5.24 -16.91
C LYS A 63 19.64 -4.41 -17.81
N LYS A 64 20.10 -3.24 -17.35
CA LYS A 64 21.06 -2.37 -18.04
C LYS A 64 22.46 -2.60 -17.51
#